data_AF-A0A1H4KI58-F1
#
_entry.id   AF-A0A1H4KI58-F1
#
_cell.length_a   1.000
_cell.length_b   1.000
_cell.length_c   1.000
_cell.angle_alpha   90.00
_cell.angle_beta   90.00
_cell.angle_gamma   90.00
#
_symmetry.space_group_name_H-M   'P 1'
#
loop_
_entity.id
_entity.type
_entity.pdbx_description
1 polymer ?
#
loop_
_entity_poly.entity_id
_entity_poly.type
_entity_poly.pdbx_seq_one_letter_code
_entity_poly.pdbx_strand_id
1 'polypeptide(L)'
;MNDNIAKPVNGSYGEIGGVDITEEVIARLVKNAEDQFPGATFRSPGRPSRTDEPSRAITVRLSESELAAVMARAEREHRTRSEAIRAALAEWAHAAA
;
A
#
# COMPACT_ATOMS: atom_id res chain seq x y z
N MET A 1 18.77 -37.57 -5.38
CA MET A 1 17.86 -36.76 -6.22
C MET A 1 16.45 -36.95 -5.68
N ASN A 2 15.68 -35.88 -5.45
CA ASN A 2 14.35 -36.00 -4.83
C ASN A 2 13.35 -36.59 -5.84
N ASP A 3 12.74 -37.72 -5.50
CA ASP A 3 11.75 -38.42 -6.34
C ASP A 3 10.39 -37.69 -6.47
N ASN A 4 10.25 -36.49 -5.89
CA ASN A 4 9.01 -35.69 -5.89
C ASN A 4 8.98 -34.58 -6.95
N ILE A 5 9.88 -34.58 -7.93
CA ILE A 5 9.83 -33.61 -9.03
C ILE A 5 8.78 -34.07 -10.05
N ALA A 6 7.79 -33.21 -10.32
CA ALA A 6 6.78 -33.46 -11.34
C ALA A 6 7.45 -33.72 -12.70
N LYS A 7 7.00 -34.75 -13.41
CA LYS A 7 7.45 -35.06 -14.77
C LYS A 7 6.35 -34.70 -15.75
N PRO A 8 6.66 -34.08 -16.90
CA PRO A 8 5.65 -33.75 -17.88
C PRO A 8 5.11 -35.03 -18.53
N VAL A 9 3.81 -35.05 -18.81
CA VAL A 9 3.16 -36.11 -19.59
C VAL A 9 2.97 -35.57 -21.00
N ASN A 10 3.55 -36.23 -22.00
CA ASN A 10 3.54 -35.78 -23.41
C ASN A 10 4.05 -34.34 -23.61
N GLY A 11 5.01 -33.90 -22.78
CA GLY A 11 5.61 -32.56 -22.87
C GLY A 11 4.85 -31.45 -22.13
N SER A 12 3.74 -31.79 -21.46
CA SER A 12 2.92 -30.86 -20.70
C SER A 12 2.88 -31.21 -19.20
N TYR A 13 2.84 -30.18 -18.36
CA TYR A 13 2.58 -30.27 -16.92
C TYR A 13 1.10 -30.00 -16.55
N GLY A 14 0.24 -29.84 -17.55
CA GLY A 14 -1.17 -29.49 -17.40
C GLY A 14 -1.47 -28.07 -17.85
N GLU A 15 -2.73 -27.65 -17.69
CA GLU A 15 -3.23 -26.37 -18.16
C GLU A 15 -3.63 -25.46 -16.99
N ILE A 16 -3.27 -24.18 -17.07
CA ILE A 16 -3.72 -23.15 -16.13
C ILE A 16 -4.41 -22.04 -16.91
N GLY A 17 -5.72 -21.91 -16.73
CA GLY A 17 -6.51 -20.82 -17.33
C GLY A 17 -6.48 -20.78 -18.85
N GLY A 18 -6.52 -21.93 -19.54
CA GLY A 18 -6.45 -21.97 -21.01
C GLY A 18 -5.05 -22.13 -21.58
N VAL A 19 -4.01 -22.08 -20.74
CA VAL A 19 -2.60 -22.08 -21.19
C VAL A 19 -1.93 -23.38 -20.77
N ASP A 20 -1.44 -24.13 -21.77
CA ASP A 20 -0.65 -25.34 -21.55
C ASP A 20 0.72 -24.99 -20.96
N ILE A 21 1.09 -25.67 -19.88
CA ILE A 21 2.34 -25.45 -19.15
C ILE A 21 3.37 -26.43 -19.67
N THR A 22 4.21 -25.98 -20.61
CA THR A 22 5.35 -26.74 -21.14
C THR A 22 6.67 -26.30 -20.51
N GLU A 23 7.75 -27.03 -20.78
CA GLU A 23 9.10 -26.67 -20.32
C GLU A 23 9.53 -25.28 -20.83
N GLU A 24 9.13 -24.91 -22.05
CA GLU A 24 9.41 -23.60 -22.64
C GLU A 24 8.66 -22.47 -21.90
N VAL A 25 7.40 -22.73 -21.49
CA VAL A 25 6.62 -21.79 -20.69
C VAL A 25 7.28 -21.58 -19.34
N ILE A 26 7.71 -22.66 -18.68
CA ILE A 26 8.42 -22.61 -17.41
C ILE A 26 9.73 -21.82 -17.54
N ALA A 27 10.56 -22.12 -18.55
CA ALA A 27 11.82 -21.41 -18.78
C ALA A 27 11.62 -19.90 -18.99
N ARG A 28 10.55 -19.51 -19.71
CA ARG A 28 10.17 -18.10 -19.87
C ARG A 28 9.76 -17.44 -18.55
N LEU A 29 8.99 -18.14 -17.71
CA LEU A 29 8.57 -17.63 -16.40
C LEU A 29 9.77 -17.49 -15.45
N VAL A 30 10.69 -18.46 -15.44
CA VAL A 30 11.93 -18.40 -14.68
C VAL A 30 12.74 -17.17 -15.08
N LYS A 31 13.00 -16.98 -16.38
CA LYS A 31 13.71 -15.80 -16.88
C LYS A 31 13.03 -14.49 -16.48
N ASN A 32 11.71 -14.42 -16.58
CA ASN A 32 10.96 -13.22 -16.19
C ASN A 32 11.11 -12.89 -14.69
N ALA A 33 11.15 -13.90 -13.82
CA ALA A 33 11.39 -13.73 -12.40
C ALA A 33 12.84 -13.34 -12.10
N GLU A 34 13.83 -13.94 -12.78
CA GLU A 34 15.25 -13.57 -12.69
C GLU A 34 15.46 -12.11 -13.09
N ASP A 35 14.78 -11.65 -14.15
CA ASP A 35 14.76 -10.27 -14.64
C ASP A 35 13.93 -9.31 -13.75
N GLN A 36 13.47 -9.75 -12.58
CA GLN A 36 12.69 -8.96 -11.61
C GLN A 36 11.35 -8.44 -12.16
N PHE A 37 10.68 -9.22 -13.01
CA PHE A 37 9.36 -8.90 -13.58
C PHE A 37 9.33 -7.54 -14.32
N PRO A 38 10.08 -7.39 -15.43
CA PRO A 38 10.13 -6.14 -16.18
C PRO A 38 8.74 -5.71 -16.65
N GLY A 39 8.38 -4.45 -16.38
CA GLY A 39 7.08 -3.86 -16.72
C GLY A 39 5.95 -4.18 -15.72
N ALA A 40 6.19 -5.01 -14.71
CA ALA A 40 5.24 -5.22 -13.63
C ALA A 40 5.26 -4.04 -12.66
N THR A 41 4.07 -3.59 -12.24
CA THR A 41 3.93 -2.62 -11.14
C THR A 41 3.33 -3.33 -9.95
N PHE A 42 4.11 -3.47 -8.88
CA PHE A 42 3.64 -4.04 -7.63
C PHE A 42 3.07 -2.92 -6.76
N ARG A 43 1.87 -3.14 -6.19
CA ARG A 43 1.41 -2.28 -5.10
C ARG A 43 2.14 -2.68 -3.83
N SER A 44 2.66 -1.71 -3.09
CA SER A 44 3.16 -1.98 -1.74
C SER A 44 2.03 -2.58 -0.90
N PRO A 45 2.24 -3.73 -0.26
CA PRO A 45 1.22 -4.35 0.58
C PRO A 45 0.89 -3.43 1.77
N GLY A 46 -0.38 -3.45 2.18
CA GLY A 46 -0.86 -2.67 3.33
C GLY A 46 -1.85 -1.56 2.97
N ARG A 47 -2.30 -0.84 3.99
CA ARG A 47 -3.14 0.35 3.81
C ARG A 47 -2.28 1.46 3.19
N PRO A 48 -2.80 2.19 2.18
CA PRO A 48 -2.12 3.37 1.66
C PRO A 48 -1.69 4.30 2.81
N SER A 49 -0.41 4.65 2.83
CA SER A 49 0.09 5.63 3.77
C SER A 49 -0.51 7.00 3.45
N ARG A 50 -0.67 7.84 4.48
CA ARG A 50 -1.15 9.23 4.31
C ARG A 50 -0.09 10.12 3.66
N THR A 51 1.18 9.78 3.86
CA THR A 51 2.37 10.51 3.43
C THR A 51 3.44 9.53 2.98
N ASP A 52 4.42 10.02 2.22
CA ASP A 52 5.58 9.22 1.80
C ASP A 52 6.52 8.89 2.98
N GLU A 53 6.44 9.67 4.05
CA GLU A 53 7.19 9.45 5.28
C GLU A 53 6.32 8.86 6.41
N PRO A 54 6.92 8.10 7.35
CA PRO A 54 6.24 7.62 8.56
C PRO A 54 5.64 8.78 9.37
N SER A 55 4.33 8.73 9.62
CA SER A 55 3.66 9.70 10.51
C SER A 55 3.87 9.33 11.98
N ARG A 56 4.18 10.31 12.84
CA ARG A 56 4.28 10.15 14.30
C ARG A 56 3.03 10.68 15.00
N ALA A 57 2.48 9.92 15.93
CA ALA A 57 1.39 10.37 16.80
C ALA A 57 1.94 11.29 17.90
N ILE A 58 1.34 12.48 18.06
CA ILE A 58 1.67 13.45 19.10
C ILE A 58 0.44 13.63 20.00
N THR A 59 0.60 13.43 21.30
CA THR A 59 -0.48 13.60 22.28
C THR A 59 -0.48 15.05 22.79
N VAL A 60 -1.64 15.71 22.74
CA VAL A 60 -1.86 17.06 23.28
C VAL A 60 -2.96 16.99 24.33
N ARG A 61 -2.81 17.70 25.44
CA ARG A 61 -3.87 17.85 26.44
C ARG A 61 -4.70 19.08 26.08
N LEU A 62 -5.99 18.86 25.88
CA LEU A 62 -6.98 19.92 25.65
C LEU A 62 -7.97 19.86 26.80
N SER A 63 -8.38 21.03 27.27
CA SER A 63 -9.60 21.17 28.07
C SER A 63 -10.83 20.80 27.23
N GLU A 64 -11.95 20.53 27.92
CA GLU A 64 -13.21 20.20 27.25
C GLU A 64 -13.69 21.33 26.31
N SER A 65 -13.48 22.60 26.70
CA SER A 65 -13.84 23.74 25.87
C SER A 65 -12.98 23.85 24.61
N GLU A 66 -11.67 23.58 24.71
CA GLU A 66 -10.78 23.57 23.55
C GLU A 66 -11.13 22.43 22.60
N LEU A 67 -11.40 21.22 23.11
CA LEU A 67 -11.83 20.09 22.29
C LEU A 67 -13.18 20.38 21.60
N ALA A 68 -14.13 20.99 22.31
CA ALA A 68 -15.41 21.39 21.74
C ALA A 68 -15.24 22.42 20.61
N ALA A 69 -14.32 23.39 20.77
CA ALA A 69 -14.02 24.37 19.73
C ALA A 69 -13.43 23.72 18.47
N VAL A 70 -12.54 22.72 18.63
CA VAL A 70 -11.98 21.94 17.51
C VAL A 70 -13.08 21.15 16.80
N MET A 71 -13.95 20.47 17.56
CA MET A 71 -15.06 19.71 16.98
C MET A 71 -16.06 20.60 16.24
N ALA A 72 -16.40 21.77 16.79
CA ALA A 72 -17.27 22.73 16.13
C ALA A 72 -16.65 23.28 14.83
N ARG A 73 -15.33 23.52 14.79
CA ARG A 73 -14.63 23.89 13.55
C ARG A 73 -14.66 22.75 12.53
N ALA A 74 -14.39 21.52 12.96
CA ALA A 74 -14.40 20.34 12.10
C ALA A 74 -15.78 20.14 11.44
N GLU A 75 -16.86 20.27 12.21
CA GLU A 75 -18.24 20.15 11.71
C GLU A 75 -18.57 21.23 10.67
N ARG A 76 -18.26 22.50 10.95
CA ARG A 76 -18.50 23.61 10.00
C ARG A 76 -17.75 23.45 8.68
N GLU A 77 -16.58 22.82 8.72
CA GLU A 77 -15.72 22.63 7.54
C GLU A 77 -15.93 21.28 6.86
N HIS A 78 -16.87 20.45 7.34
CA HIS A 78 -17.09 19.07 6.89
C HIS A 78 -15.81 18.23 6.90
N ARG A 79 -14.99 18.40 7.94
CA ARG A 79 -13.71 17.72 8.14
C ARG A 79 -13.79 16.79 9.33
N THR A 80 -12.98 15.74 9.31
CA THR A 80 -12.71 14.99 10.54
C THR A 80 -11.95 15.87 11.53
N ARG A 81 -12.07 15.56 12.83
CA ARG A 81 -11.27 16.21 13.89
C ARG A 81 -9.79 16.28 13.54
N SER A 82 -9.22 15.18 13.06
CA SER A 82 -7.80 15.07 12.73
C SER A 82 -7.40 15.94 11.53
N GLU A 83 -8.29 16.14 10.57
CA GLU A 83 -8.05 17.05 9.44
C GLU A 83 -8.11 18.51 9.87
N ALA A 84 -9.09 18.88 10.71
CA ALA A 84 -9.20 20.23 11.25
C ALA A 84 -7.95 20.61 12.08
N ILE A 85 -7.44 19.70 12.92
CA ILE A 85 -6.21 19.92 13.69
C ILE A 85 -5.02 20.11 12.74
N ARG A 86 -4.85 19.25 11.73
CA ARG A 86 -3.74 19.37 10.78
C ARG A 86 -3.80 20.65 9.95
N ALA A 87 -5.00 21.07 9.54
CA ALA A 87 -5.19 22.32 8.82
C ALA A 87 -4.77 23.53 9.66
N ALA A 88 -5.17 23.58 10.94
CA ALA A 88 -4.75 24.63 11.86
C ALA A 88 -3.23 24.65 12.07
N LEU A 89 -2.58 23.49 12.18
CA LEU A 89 -1.12 23.39 12.28
C LEU A 89 -0.42 23.86 11.00
N ALA A 90 -0.97 23.56 9.82
CA ALA A 90 -0.44 24.01 8.55
C ALA A 90 -0.58 25.54 8.38
N GLU A 91 -1.73 26.10 8.75
CA GLU A 91 -1.97 27.56 8.79
C GLU A 91 -0.97 28.24 9.73
N TRP A 92 -0.79 27.70 10.94
CA TRP A 92 0.14 28.23 11.93
C TRP A 92 1.60 28.17 11.45
N ALA A 93 2.03 27.04 10.88
CA ALA A 93 3.39 26.87 10.37
C ALA A 93 3.68 27.78 9.18
N HIS A 94 2.71 27.98 8.28
CA HIS A 94 2.85 28.89 7.15
C HIS A 94 2.94 30.36 7.61
N ALA A 95 2.20 30.76 8.65
CA ALA A 95 2.27 32.13 9.18
C ALA A 95 3.60 32.43 9.89
N ALA A 96 4.34 31.40 10.30
CA ALA A 96 5.64 31.53 10.97
C ALA A 96 6.84 31.52 10.00
N ALA A 97 6.60 31.31 8.71
CA ALA A 97 7.60 31.35 7.64
C ALA A 97 7.64 32.72 6.95
#